data_AF-X1FAC7-F1
#
_entry.id   AF-X1FAC7-F1
#
_cell.length_a   1.000
_cell.length_b   1.000
_cell.length_c   1.000
_cell.angle_alpha   90.00
_cell.angle_beta   90.00
_cell.angle_gamma   90.00
#
_symmetry.space_group_name_H-M   'P 1'
#
loop_
_entity.id
_entity.type
_entity.pdbx_description
1 polymer ?
#
loop_
_entity_poly.entity_id
_entity_poly.type
_entity_poly.pdbx_seq_one_letter_code
_entity_poly.pdbx_strand_id
1 'polypeptide(L)' 'MSKDFDIYFKLDKKGLENKYVIIVKGKLVAKVKDIESILDKVKRKYPKEMPFVAKVPDDRTLIL' A
#
# COMPACT_ATOMS: atom_id res chain seq x y z
N MET A 1 -2.03 -16.81 -4.29
CA MET A 1 -1.65 -15.47 -3.81
C MET A 1 -2.87 -14.57 -3.87
N SER A 2 -2.98 -13.53 -3.01
CA SER A 2 -4.12 -12.61 -3.07
C SER A 2 -3.98 -11.68 -4.28
N LYS A 3 -5.12 -11.27 -4.86
CA LYS A 3 -5.15 -10.34 -6.00
C LYS A 3 -4.44 -9.01 -5.70
N ASP A 4 -4.47 -8.58 -4.45
CA ASP A 4 -3.81 -7.35 -4.00
C ASP A 4 -2.29 -7.48 -3.98
N PHE A 5 -1.78 -8.65 -3.59
CA PHE A 5 -0.35 -8.94 -3.61
C PHE A 5 0.20 -8.96 -5.04
N ASP A 6 -0.52 -9.55 -5.98
CA ASP A 6 -0.12 -9.57 -7.40
C ASP A 6 -0.06 -8.16 -7.99
N ILE A 7 -0.99 -7.28 -7.60
CA ILE A 7 -0.98 -5.86 -7.99
C ILE A 7 0.24 -5.15 -7.40
N TYR A 8 0.55 -5.38 -6.11
CA TYR A 8 1.74 -4.81 -5.49
C TYR A 8 3.02 -5.26 -6.20
N PHE A 9 3.11 -6.55 -6.55
CA PHE A 9 4.29 -7.10 -7.21
C PHE A 9 4.51 -6.52 -8.62
N LYS A 10 3.43 -6.30 -9.38
CA LYS A 10 3.47 -5.73 -10.73
C LYS A 10 3.55 -4.19 -10.75
N LEU A 11 3.43 -3.53 -9.61
CA LEU A 11 3.46 -2.08 -9.51
C LEU A 11 4.85 -1.53 -9.88
N ASP A 12 4.90 -0.51 -10.74
CA ASP A 12 6.12 0.26 -10.94
C ASP A 12 6.44 1.04 -9.65
N LYS A 13 7.57 0.69 -9.03
CA LYS A 13 8.01 1.22 -7.73
C LYS A 13 8.78 2.53 -7.85
N LYS A 14 9.10 2.98 -9.08
CA LYS A 14 9.83 4.22 -9.31
C LYS A 14 9.06 5.42 -8.74
N GLY A 15 9.70 6.19 -7.85
CA GLY A 15 9.09 7.33 -7.17
C GLY A 15 8.17 6.97 -6.00
N LEU A 16 8.10 5.68 -5.62
CA LEU A 16 7.35 5.18 -4.46
C LEU A 16 8.26 4.82 -3.29
N GLU A 17 9.56 5.06 -3.40
CA GLU A 17 10.55 4.74 -2.37
C GLU A 17 10.16 5.39 -1.04
N ASN A 18 10.24 4.59 0.04
CA ASN A 18 9.81 4.96 1.40
C ASN A 18 8.34 5.38 1.54
N LYS A 19 7.48 5.07 0.58
CA LYS A 19 6.04 5.29 0.70
C LYS A 19 5.32 3.98 1.00
N TYR A 20 4.22 4.11 1.72
CA TYR A 20 3.18 3.10 1.82
C TYR A 20 2.28 3.17 0.59
N VAL A 21 1.95 1.98 0.09
CA VAL A 21 0.92 1.79 -0.92
C VAL A 21 -0.24 1.04 -0.30
N ILE A 22 -1.45 1.47 -0.63
CA ILE A 22 -2.68 0.88 -0.11
C ILE A 22 -3.49 0.36 -1.29
N ILE A 23 -3.79 -0.93 -1.27
CA ILE A 23 -4.51 -1.64 -2.32
C ILE A 23 -5.80 -2.20 -1.73
N VAL A 24 -6.90 -2.00 -2.43
CA VAL A 24 -8.22 -2.52 -2.05
C VAL A 24 -8.88 -3.10 -3.30
N LYS A 25 -9.34 -4.36 -3.24
CA LYS A 25 -10.00 -5.05 -4.37
C LYS A 25 -9.18 -5.05 -5.67
N GLY A 26 -7.87 -5.18 -5.56
CA GLY A 26 -6.93 -5.20 -6.66
C GLY A 26 -6.73 -3.82 -7.30
N LYS A 27 -7.02 -2.74 -6.59
CA LYS A 27 -6.82 -1.36 -7.07
C LYS A 27 -5.95 -0.59 -6.11
N LEU A 28 -4.96 0.12 -6.63
CA LEU A 28 -4.15 1.05 -5.84
C LEU A 28 -4.99 2.28 -5.48
N VAL A 29 -5.24 2.46 -4.19
CA VAL A 29 -6.10 3.52 -3.66
C VAL A 29 -5.29 4.72 -3.14
N ALA A 30 -4.09 4.48 -2.60
CA ALA A 30 -3.25 5.54 -2.06
C ALA A 30 -1.75 5.23 -2.14
N LYS A 31 -0.94 6.30 -2.18
CA LYS A 31 0.53 6.32 -2.14
C LYS A 31 0.95 7.40 -1.15
N VAL A 32 1.40 7.05 0.06
CA VAL A 32 1.55 8.00 1.17
C VAL A 32 2.79 7.73 2.00
N LYS A 33 3.39 8.76 2.62
CA LYS A 33 4.53 8.57 3.54
C LYS A 33 4.09 8.22 4.96
N ASP A 34 3.04 8.90 5.43
CA ASP A 34 2.40 8.65 6.72
C ASP A 34 1.15 7.80 6.52
N ILE A 35 1.07 6.68 7.22
CA ILE A 35 0.00 5.72 7.06
C ILE A 35 -1.18 5.94 8.00
N GLU A 36 -0.93 6.41 9.23
CA GLU A 36 -1.95 6.47 10.28
C GLU A 36 -3.12 7.34 9.84
N SER A 37 -2.80 8.54 9.34
CA SER A 37 -3.75 9.53 8.86
C SER A 37 -4.59 9.07 7.67
N ILE A 38 -4.09 8.12 6.88
CA ILE A 38 -4.77 7.61 5.67
C ILE A 38 -5.53 6.32 5.93
N LEU A 39 -5.08 5.49 6.88
CA LEU A 39 -5.70 4.21 7.16
C LEU A 39 -7.17 4.41 7.59
N ASP A 40 -7.44 5.39 8.45
CA ASP A 40 -8.80 5.71 8.90
C ASP A 40 -9.70 6.19 7.77
N LYS A 41 -9.16 7.00 6.85
CA LYS A 41 -9.91 7.45 5.66
C LYS A 41 -10.24 6.29 4.74
N VAL A 42 -9.30 5.36 4.53
CA VAL A 42 -9.50 4.17 3.70
C VAL A 42 -10.51 3.23 4.34
N LYS A 43 -10.41 2.97 5.66
CA LYS A 43 -11.38 2.14 6.39
C LYS A 43 -12.80 2.71 6.32
N ARG A 44 -12.97 4.03 6.47
CA ARG A 44 -14.29 4.68 6.32
C ARG A 44 -14.83 4.57 4.90
N LYS A 45 -13.97 4.67 3.89
CA LYS A 45 -14.35 4.58 2.46
C LYS A 45 -14.63 3.15 2.00
N TYR A 46 -13.97 2.16 2.61
CA TYR A 46 -14.10 0.73 2.29
C TYR A 46 -14.37 -0.08 3.58
N PRO A 47 -15.52 0.13 4.24
CA PRO A 47 -15.78 -0.41 5.58
C PRO A 47 -15.93 -1.94 5.64
N LYS A 48 -16.19 -2.58 4.49
CA LYS A 48 -16.37 -4.04 4.38
C LYS A 48 -15.13 -4.77 3.85
N GLU A 49 -14.05 -4.04 3.60
CA GLU A 49 -12.85 -4.58 2.96
C GLU A 49 -11.66 -4.41 3.88
N MET A 50 -10.78 -5.41 3.88
CA MET A 50 -9.51 -5.32 4.57
C MET A 50 -8.47 -4.75 3.60
N PRO A 51 -7.98 -3.52 3.81
CA PRO A 51 -7.00 -2.93 2.90
C PRO A 51 -5.67 -3.66 2.99
N PHE A 52 -5.08 -3.97 1.84
CA PHE A 52 -3.71 -4.42 1.75
C PHE A 52 -2.78 -3.21 1.85
N VAL A 53 -1.83 -3.27 2.77
CA VAL A 53 -0.86 -2.21 3.02
C VAL A 53 0.54 -2.78 2.84
N ALA A 54 1.37 -2.09 2.07
CA ALA A 54 2.78 -2.43 1.95
C ALA A 54 3.64 -1.16 1.95
N LYS A 55 4.78 -1.22 2.62
CA LYS A 55 5.84 -0.21 2.48
C LYS A 55 6.73 -0.60 1.31
N VAL A 56 6.97 0.35 0.41
CA VAL A 56 7.96 0.17 -0.65
C VAL A 56 9.32 0.53 -0.04
N PRO A 57 10.21 -0.46 0.16
CA PRO A 57 11.55 -0.19 0.68
C PRO A 57 12.33 0.63 -0.34
N ASP A 58 13.23 1.48 0.17
CA ASP A 58 14.33 2.02 -0.61
C ASP A 58 15.58 1.11 -0.49
N ASP A 59 16.63 1.43 -1.24
CA ASP A 59 17.88 0.66 -1.26
C ASP A 59 18.61 0.60 0.10
N ARG A 60 18.21 1.46 1.05
CA ARG A 60 18.81 1.55 2.39
C ARG A 60 17.92 0.95 3.47
N THR A 61 16.75 0.43 3.09
CA THR A 61 15.79 -0.12 4.03
C THR A 61 16.28 -1.48 4.51
N LEU A 62 16.62 -1.55 5.79
CA LEU A 62 16.91 -2.78 6.49
C LEU A 62 15.60 -3.44 6.93
N ILE A 63 15.38 -4.70 6.51
CA ILE A 63 14.23 -5.51 6.91
C ILE A 63 14.74 -6.49 7.97
N LEU A 64 14.19 -6.41 9.19
CA LEU A 64 14.50 -7.27 10.34
C LEU A 64 13.32 -8.17 10.68
#